data_AF-A0AAN6GBA0-F1
#
_entry.id   AF-A0AAN6GBA0-F1
#
_cell.length_a   1.000
_cell.length_b   1.000
_cell.length_c   1.000
_cell.angle_alpha   90.00
_cell.angle_beta   90.00
_cell.angle_gamma   90.00
#
_symmetry.space_group_name_H-M   'P 1'
#
loop_
_entity.id
_entity.type
_entity.pdbx_description
1 polymer ?
#
loop_
_entity_poly.entity_id
_entity_poly.type
_entity_poly.pdbx_seq_one_letter_code
_entity_poly.pdbx_strand_id
1 'polypeptide(L)'
;MTRSATSQHPLTDPPDLATLKPKPCLTCGREISPRAKWAKNWGSIRTCSDGCKAQRPGVRRNWARWTTTAAEQAGLEEESDARRWASPVLDVLRKRKEGLQEGGAEYTLDLDAWIERTLFHFALHEGTSSGGKKASGAKGQGKGRGKTATANMPTCEDVQEAIEEDAKELMARLPVSSLATQTQPQPQPQEGKDAEQEFQSTPSSSELADPQSEDDDNPAQSGPTGKGGAHPLQRALDSNPGLRERVRRAARRLAMLQPEHWALTAWTQAEADEARQGPKGEKQSEWEGSRLELWNGGRRMESVQDVSFAKGPIAFCAVPLE
;
A
#
# COMPACT_ATOMS: atom_id res chain seq x y z
N MET A 1 38.56 17.88 -23.71
CA MET A 1 37.33 17.17 -24.15
C MET A 1 37.63 15.67 -24.20
N THR A 2 37.56 15.00 -23.06
CA THR A 2 37.82 13.55 -22.93
C THR A 2 36.54 12.79 -23.22
N ARG A 3 36.47 12.10 -24.35
CA ARG A 3 35.37 11.20 -24.69
C ARG A 3 35.45 9.98 -23.77
N SER A 4 34.49 9.85 -22.85
CA SER A 4 34.35 8.66 -22.01
C SER A 4 34.12 7.44 -22.92
N ALA A 5 35.04 6.48 -22.88
CA ALA A 5 34.93 5.23 -23.59
C ALA A 5 33.71 4.46 -23.07
N THR A 6 32.69 4.34 -23.91
CA THR A 6 31.53 3.46 -23.66
C THR A 6 32.04 2.04 -23.51
N SER A 7 32.06 1.55 -22.26
CA SER A 7 32.41 0.17 -21.94
C SER A 7 31.42 -0.76 -22.66
N GLN A 8 31.89 -1.42 -23.72
CA GLN A 8 31.15 -2.47 -24.41
C GLN A 8 31.13 -3.70 -23.49
N HIS A 9 30.04 -3.86 -22.73
CA HIS A 9 29.79 -5.10 -22.02
C HIS A 9 29.66 -6.23 -23.07
N PRO A 10 30.39 -7.34 -22.95
CA PRO A 10 30.31 -8.44 -23.90
C PRO A 10 28.87 -8.95 -24.00
N LEU A 11 28.37 -9.06 -25.23
CA LEU A 11 27.06 -9.60 -25.59
C LEU A 11 27.00 -11.07 -25.16
N THR A 12 26.60 -11.29 -23.92
CA THR A 12 26.23 -12.61 -23.42
C THR A 12 24.82 -12.90 -23.91
N ASP A 13 24.63 -14.11 -24.45
CA ASP A 13 23.31 -14.56 -24.86
C ASP A 13 22.33 -14.45 -23.68
N PRO A 14 21.09 -14.01 -23.92
CA PRO A 14 20.10 -13.90 -22.85
C PRO A 14 19.88 -15.29 -22.21
N PRO A 15 19.74 -15.38 -20.87
CA PRO A 15 19.50 -16.65 -20.22
C PRO A 15 18.17 -17.25 -20.69
N ASP A 16 18.14 -18.58 -20.83
CA ASP A 16 16.93 -19.31 -21.18
C ASP A 16 15.83 -19.10 -20.14
N LEU A 17 14.61 -18.81 -20.59
CA LEU A 17 13.47 -18.49 -19.73
C LEU A 17 13.11 -19.61 -18.77
N ALA A 18 13.32 -20.87 -19.18
CA ALA A 18 13.05 -22.04 -18.33
C ALA A 18 13.96 -22.12 -17.10
N THR A 19 15.13 -21.47 -17.14
CA THR A 19 16.07 -21.44 -16.01
C THR A 19 15.72 -20.39 -14.96
N LEU A 20 14.87 -19.41 -15.31
CA LEU A 20 14.50 -18.32 -14.43
C LEU A 20 13.36 -18.74 -13.50
N LYS A 21 13.60 -18.67 -12.19
CA LYS A 21 12.58 -18.96 -11.19
C LYS A 21 11.60 -17.78 -11.04
N PRO A 22 10.27 -18.02 -10.97
CA PRO A 22 9.30 -16.99 -10.61
C PRO A 22 9.58 -16.40 -9.23
N LYS A 23 9.17 -15.15 -9.00
CA LYS A 23 9.37 -14.46 -7.73
C LYS A 23 8.20 -13.54 -7.38
N PRO A 24 7.97 -13.21 -6.09
CA PRO A 24 6.87 -12.33 -5.71
C PRO A 24 7.17 -10.86 -6.07
N CYS A 25 6.13 -10.11 -6.41
CA CYS A 25 6.18 -8.67 -6.57
C CYS A 25 6.27 -7.97 -5.22
N LEU A 26 7.25 -7.09 -5.05
CA LEU A 26 7.45 -6.37 -3.78
C LEU A 26 6.30 -5.42 -3.40
N THR A 27 5.44 -5.04 -4.34
CA THR A 27 4.30 -4.16 -4.07
C THR A 27 3.02 -4.93 -3.75
N CYS A 28 2.68 -5.92 -4.58
CA CYS A 28 1.35 -6.55 -4.53
C CYS A 28 1.40 -8.02 -4.09
N GLY A 29 2.59 -8.59 -3.88
CA GLY A 29 2.81 -9.99 -3.50
C GLY A 29 2.46 -11.02 -4.58
N ARG A 30 2.02 -10.61 -5.77
CA ARG A 30 1.70 -11.54 -6.88
C ARG A 30 2.95 -12.11 -7.52
N GLU A 31 2.83 -13.28 -8.12
CA GLU A 31 3.91 -13.87 -8.91
C GLU A 31 4.28 -13.00 -10.11
N ILE A 32 5.57 -12.78 -10.26
CA ILE A 32 6.19 -12.31 -11.49
C ILE A 32 6.70 -13.55 -12.22
N SER A 33 6.06 -13.90 -13.33
CA SER A 33 6.53 -14.96 -14.22
C SER A 33 7.62 -14.43 -15.16
N PRO A 34 8.68 -15.21 -15.46
CA PRO A 34 9.69 -14.84 -16.44
C PRO A 34 9.08 -14.49 -17.80
N ARG A 35 9.60 -13.44 -18.45
CA ARG A 35 9.19 -12.99 -19.79
C ARG A 35 10.42 -12.73 -20.65
N ALA A 36 10.35 -12.98 -21.95
CA ALA A 36 11.46 -12.75 -22.89
C ALA A 36 12.09 -11.36 -22.74
N LYS A 37 11.26 -10.31 -22.65
CA LYS A 37 11.71 -8.92 -22.48
C LYS A 37 12.47 -8.64 -21.17
N TRP A 38 12.35 -9.51 -20.17
CA TRP A 38 12.96 -9.36 -18.86
C TRP A 38 14.12 -10.33 -18.61
N ALA A 39 14.40 -11.25 -19.53
CA ALA A 39 15.42 -12.27 -19.33
C ALA A 39 16.80 -11.65 -19.03
N LYS A 40 17.18 -10.60 -19.79
CA LYS A 40 18.47 -9.90 -19.64
C LYS A 40 18.64 -9.20 -18.29
N ASN A 41 17.55 -8.77 -17.65
CA ASN A 41 17.58 -8.00 -16.42
C ASN A 41 16.71 -8.62 -15.31
N TRP A 42 16.52 -9.94 -15.34
CA TRP A 42 15.57 -10.61 -14.45
C TRP A 42 15.83 -10.28 -12.99
N GLY A 43 17.09 -10.25 -12.55
CA GLY A 43 17.48 -9.90 -11.18
C GLY A 43 17.00 -8.52 -10.72
N SER A 44 16.93 -7.52 -11.61
CA SER A 44 16.51 -6.16 -11.26
C SER A 44 15.00 -5.97 -11.24
N ILE A 45 14.22 -6.87 -11.84
CA ILE A 45 12.75 -6.75 -11.83
C ILE A 45 12.23 -7.02 -10.42
N ARG A 46 11.58 -6.03 -9.80
CA ARG A 46 11.01 -6.15 -8.44
C ARG A 46 9.48 -6.03 -8.40
N THR A 47 8.87 -5.55 -9.49
CA THR A 47 7.44 -5.25 -9.57
C THR A 47 6.82 -5.82 -10.86
N CYS A 48 5.57 -6.28 -10.79
CA CYS A 48 4.89 -6.94 -11.91
C CYS A 48 4.34 -5.97 -12.97
N SER A 49 4.16 -4.69 -12.62
CA SER A 49 3.61 -3.66 -13.49
C SER A 49 4.09 -2.26 -13.08
N ASP A 50 3.92 -1.28 -13.97
CA ASP A 50 4.22 0.13 -13.65
C ASP A 50 3.28 0.71 -12.60
N GLY A 51 2.02 0.27 -12.57
CA GLY A 51 1.11 0.58 -11.47
C GLY A 51 1.66 0.11 -10.12
N CYS A 52 2.20 -1.11 -10.04
CA CYS A 52 2.86 -1.59 -8.83
C CYS A 52 4.16 -0.83 -8.54
N LYS A 53 4.90 -0.39 -9.56
CA LYS A 53 6.09 0.44 -9.38
C LYS A 53 5.75 1.80 -8.76
N ALA A 54 4.61 2.39 -9.14
CA ALA A 54 4.13 3.67 -8.62
C ALA A 54 3.50 3.58 -7.21
N GLN A 55 3.02 2.40 -6.82
CA GLN A 55 2.30 2.14 -5.57
C GLN A 55 3.14 1.37 -4.53
N ARG A 56 4.47 1.43 -4.61
CA ARG A 56 5.34 0.71 -3.66
C ARG A 56 5.07 1.15 -2.22
N PRO A 57 5.10 0.25 -1.24
CA PRO A 57 5.06 0.61 0.18
C PRO A 57 6.05 1.73 0.53
N GLY A 58 5.64 2.66 1.38
CA GLY A 58 6.44 3.85 1.74
C GLY A 58 6.46 4.97 0.70
N VAL A 59 5.85 4.79 -0.48
CA VAL A 59 5.67 5.90 -1.43
C VAL A 59 4.50 6.78 -0.98
N ARG A 60 4.76 8.09 -0.89
CA ARG A 60 3.79 9.12 -0.43
C ARG A 60 2.43 9.12 -1.15
N ARG A 61 2.31 8.50 -2.33
CA ARG A 61 1.04 8.40 -3.07
C ARG A 61 0.00 7.52 -2.36
N ASN A 62 0.42 6.64 -1.45
CA ASN A 62 -0.49 5.82 -0.65
C ASN A 62 -0.88 6.47 0.67
N TRP A 63 -0.55 7.75 0.85
CA TRP A 63 -0.81 8.47 2.10
C TRP A 63 -2.11 9.26 1.99
N ALA A 64 -2.95 9.16 3.02
CA ALA A 64 -3.99 10.13 3.26
C ALA A 64 -3.39 11.30 4.04
N ARG A 65 -3.68 12.53 3.60
CA ARG A 65 -3.20 13.76 4.25
C ARG A 65 -4.34 14.76 4.35
N TRP A 66 -4.52 15.33 5.52
CA TRP A 66 -5.51 16.36 5.77
C TRP A 66 -5.05 17.28 6.89
N THR A 67 -5.63 18.47 6.97
CA THR A 67 -5.35 19.45 8.01
C THR A 67 -6.60 19.72 8.83
N THR A 68 -6.41 19.99 10.12
CA THR A 68 -7.48 20.46 11.02
C THR A 68 -7.14 21.84 11.54
N THR A 69 -8.15 22.58 11.97
CA THR A 69 -8.00 23.86 12.66
C THR A 69 -7.66 23.67 14.14
N ALA A 70 -7.15 24.73 14.77
CA ALA A 70 -6.89 24.77 16.21
C ALA A 70 -8.17 24.52 17.04
N ALA A 71 -9.31 25.05 16.60
CA ALA A 71 -10.59 24.91 17.28
C ALA A 71 -11.08 23.45 17.31
N GLU A 72 -10.94 22.75 16.18
CA GLU A 72 -11.26 21.31 16.09
C GLU A 72 -10.32 20.46 16.95
N GLN A 73 -9.05 20.86 17.06
CA GLN A 73 -8.07 20.15 17.89
C GLN A 73 -8.39 20.24 19.39
N ALA A 74 -8.88 21.38 19.87
CA ALA A 74 -9.21 21.57 21.29
C ALA A 74 -10.27 20.58 21.77
N GLY A 75 -11.27 20.27 20.94
CA GLY A 75 -12.29 19.27 21.27
C GLY A 75 -11.76 17.82 21.34
N LEU A 76 -10.70 17.52 20.60
CA LEU A 76 -10.10 16.18 20.58
C LEU A 76 -9.20 15.89 21.78
N GLU A 77 -8.52 16.90 22.31
CA GLU A 77 -7.64 16.74 23.48
C GLU A 77 -8.46 16.51 24.76
N GLU A 78 -9.69 17.04 24.85
CA GLU A 78 -10.59 16.84 26.00
C GLU A 78 -11.24 15.44 26.01
N GLU A 79 -11.44 14.81 24.85
CA GLU A 79 -12.01 13.45 24.72
C GLU A 79 -10.93 12.35 24.67
N SER A 80 -9.65 12.71 24.82
CA SER A 80 -8.48 11.82 24.74
C SER A 80 -8.23 10.97 26.01
N ASP A 81 -9.30 10.52 26.67
CA ASP A 81 -9.19 9.56 27.76
C ASP A 81 -8.58 8.25 27.23
N ALA A 82 -7.35 7.97 27.67
CA ALA A 82 -6.34 7.08 27.08
C ALA A 82 -6.72 5.60 26.90
N ARG A 83 -7.96 5.20 27.18
CA ARG A 83 -8.43 3.81 27.16
C ARG A 83 -9.31 3.44 25.97
N ARG A 84 -9.77 4.41 25.17
CA ARG A 84 -10.77 4.15 24.13
C ARG A 84 -10.19 3.82 22.75
N TRP A 85 -8.90 4.05 22.58
CA TRP A 85 -8.24 4.17 21.30
C TRP A 85 -7.31 2.97 21.02
N ALA A 86 -7.75 1.75 21.34
CA ALA A 86 -7.02 0.52 21.05
C ALA A 86 -7.05 0.15 19.54
N SER A 87 -7.29 1.12 18.65
CA SER A 87 -7.37 0.88 17.21
C SER A 87 -5.96 0.94 16.60
N PRO A 88 -5.59 -0.06 15.76
CA PRO A 88 -4.35 -0.07 14.97
C PRO A 88 -4.07 1.21 14.17
N VAL A 89 -5.11 1.99 13.83
CA VAL A 89 -4.96 3.21 13.04
C VAL A 89 -4.13 4.28 13.73
N LEU A 90 -4.20 4.36 15.05
CA LEU A 90 -3.49 5.40 15.79
C LEU A 90 -2.01 5.16 15.88
N ASP A 91 -1.60 3.89 15.93
CA ASP A 91 -0.19 3.55 15.93
C ASP A 91 0.48 4.14 14.70
N VAL A 92 -0.21 4.21 13.56
CA VAL A 92 0.35 4.66 12.28
C VAL A 92 -0.04 6.10 11.88
N LEU A 93 -0.94 6.74 12.63
CA LEU A 93 -1.39 8.10 12.37
C LEU A 93 -0.35 9.10 12.88
N ARG A 94 0.28 9.84 11.97
CA ARG A 94 1.21 10.91 12.35
C ARG A 94 0.50 12.24 12.43
N LYS A 95 0.70 12.93 13.56
CA LYS A 95 0.31 14.33 13.77
C LYS A 95 1.55 15.20 13.71
N ARG A 96 1.66 16.04 12.67
CA ARG A 96 2.74 17.02 12.55
C ARG A 96 2.24 18.40 12.97
N LYS A 97 2.87 18.95 14.02
CA LYS A 97 2.70 20.35 14.45
C LYS A 97 3.81 21.20 13.81
N GLU A 98 3.73 21.50 12.52
CA GLU A 98 4.74 22.39 11.91
C GLU A 98 4.12 23.56 11.16
N GLY A 99 4.50 24.76 11.58
CA GLY A 99 4.56 25.95 10.72
C GLY A 99 3.24 26.57 10.27
N LEU A 100 2.07 26.01 10.60
CA LEU A 100 0.81 26.71 10.35
C LEU A 100 0.71 27.91 11.29
N GLN A 101 0.79 29.12 10.71
CA GLN A 101 0.69 30.41 11.40
C GLN A 101 -0.60 30.57 12.24
N GLU A 102 -1.60 29.69 12.06
CA GLU A 102 -2.93 29.75 12.69
C GLU A 102 -3.23 28.55 13.61
N GLY A 103 -2.22 27.80 14.06
CA GLY A 103 -2.39 26.77 15.09
C GLY A 103 -3.11 25.48 14.63
N GLY A 104 -3.19 25.23 13.32
CA GLY A 104 -3.69 23.95 12.79
C GLY A 104 -2.69 22.80 12.91
N ALA A 105 -3.18 21.57 12.71
CA ALA A 105 -2.37 20.35 12.68
C ALA A 105 -2.48 19.65 11.31
N GLU A 106 -1.37 19.13 10.79
CA GLU A 106 -1.36 18.26 9.61
C GLU A 106 -1.35 16.80 10.09
N TYR A 107 -2.29 16.01 9.58
CA TYR A 107 -2.36 14.57 9.80
C TYR A 107 -1.94 13.85 8.53
N THR A 108 -1.11 12.82 8.70
CA THR A 108 -0.73 11.91 7.62
C THR A 108 -0.87 10.47 8.06
N LEU A 109 -1.44 9.64 7.18
CA LEU A 109 -1.67 8.23 7.41
C LEU A 109 -1.17 7.43 6.21
N ASP A 110 -0.23 6.52 6.42
CA ASP A 110 0.17 5.54 5.40
C ASP A 110 -0.84 4.39 5.39
N LEU A 111 -1.63 4.29 4.31
CA LEU A 111 -2.69 3.30 4.21
C LEU A 111 -2.16 1.86 4.20
N ASP A 112 -1.02 1.60 3.58
CA ASP A 112 -0.48 0.23 3.50
C ASP A 112 0.03 -0.21 4.89
N ALA A 113 0.70 0.69 5.62
CA ALA A 113 1.15 0.39 6.99
C ALA A 113 -0.03 0.18 7.95
N TRP A 114 -1.08 1.00 7.83
CA TRP A 114 -2.31 0.81 8.60
C TRP A 114 -2.94 -0.56 8.35
N ILE A 115 -3.16 -0.92 7.08
CA ILE A 115 -3.74 -2.20 6.70
C ILE A 115 -2.91 -3.37 7.26
N GLU A 116 -1.58 -3.30 7.14
CA GLU A 116 -0.68 -4.34 7.65
C GLU A 116 -0.73 -4.43 9.19
N ARG A 117 -0.83 -3.30 9.90
CA ARG A 117 -1.02 -3.28 11.36
C ARG A 117 -2.31 -3.97 11.76
N THR A 118 -3.41 -3.64 11.09
CA THR A 118 -4.73 -4.22 11.36
C THR A 118 -4.73 -5.73 11.09
N LEU A 119 -4.07 -6.19 10.02
CA LEU A 119 -3.90 -7.62 9.75
C LEU A 119 -3.20 -8.34 10.90
N PHE A 120 -2.09 -7.81 11.41
CA PHE A 120 -1.41 -8.41 12.58
C PHE A 120 -2.26 -8.37 13.84
N HIS A 121 -2.96 -7.26 14.11
CA HIS A 121 -3.84 -7.14 15.26
C HIS A 121 -4.90 -8.26 15.27
N PHE A 122 -5.60 -8.48 14.15
CA PHE A 122 -6.55 -9.58 14.02
C PHE A 122 -5.89 -10.95 14.16
N ALA A 123 -4.71 -11.12 13.55
CA ALA A 123 -4.00 -12.39 13.56
C ALA A 123 -3.52 -12.81 14.96
N LEU A 124 -3.19 -11.84 15.82
CA LEU A 124 -2.65 -12.07 17.17
C LEU A 124 -3.76 -12.16 18.24
N HIS A 125 -4.81 -11.34 18.14
CA HIS A 125 -5.78 -11.16 19.24
C HIS A 125 -7.11 -11.88 19.00
N GLU A 126 -7.64 -11.88 17.77
CA GLU A 126 -8.98 -12.42 17.49
C GLU A 126 -9.06 -13.95 17.46
N GLY A 127 -7.91 -14.64 17.35
CA GLY A 127 -7.84 -16.10 17.49
C GLY A 127 -8.28 -16.61 18.87
N THR A 128 -8.31 -15.74 19.88
CA THR A 128 -8.63 -16.12 21.28
C THR A 128 -10.04 -15.73 21.72
N SER A 129 -10.73 -14.82 21.01
CA SER A 129 -11.92 -14.11 21.52
C SER A 129 -13.27 -14.55 20.92
N SER A 130 -13.32 -15.57 20.05
CA SER A 130 -14.58 -16.02 19.42
C SER A 130 -15.65 -16.62 20.37
N GLY A 131 -15.50 -16.45 21.69
CA GLY A 131 -16.52 -16.67 22.70
C GLY A 131 -17.50 -15.49 22.82
N GLY A 132 -18.41 -15.30 21.87
CA GLY A 132 -19.74 -14.78 22.22
C GLY A 132 -20.26 -13.53 21.52
N LYS A 133 -20.59 -13.65 20.22
CA LYS A 133 -21.87 -13.12 19.71
C LYS A 133 -22.52 -14.21 18.85
N LYS A 134 -23.18 -15.15 19.52
CA LYS A 134 -24.10 -16.07 18.84
C LYS A 134 -25.20 -15.22 18.21
N ALA A 135 -25.17 -15.05 16.89
CA ALA A 135 -26.32 -14.64 16.12
C ALA A 135 -27.41 -15.70 16.29
N SER A 136 -28.26 -15.51 17.29
CA SER A 136 -29.42 -16.34 17.57
C SER A 136 -30.50 -16.05 16.52
N GLY A 137 -30.52 -16.77 15.42
CA GLY A 137 -31.61 -16.54 14.46
C GLY A 137 -31.52 -17.24 13.11
N ALA A 138 -31.43 -18.58 13.07
CA ALA A 138 -31.96 -19.36 11.93
C ALA A 138 -31.98 -20.86 12.26
N LYS A 139 -33.17 -21.40 12.57
CA LYS A 139 -33.42 -22.85 12.61
C LYS A 139 -33.54 -23.35 11.17
N GLY A 140 -32.45 -23.90 10.62
CA GLY A 140 -32.46 -24.65 9.36
C GLY A 140 -31.64 -25.92 9.53
N GLN A 141 -32.31 -27.08 9.64
CA GLN A 141 -31.67 -28.40 9.66
C GLN A 141 -31.13 -28.74 8.26
N GLY A 142 -29.90 -28.31 7.96
CA GLY A 142 -29.13 -28.77 6.80
C GLY A 142 -28.08 -29.80 7.21
N LYS A 143 -28.12 -31.00 6.61
CA LYS A 143 -27.17 -32.10 6.86
C LYS A 143 -25.71 -31.62 6.79
N GLY A 144 -24.97 -31.91 7.86
CA GLY A 144 -23.65 -31.36 8.18
C GLY A 144 -22.58 -31.69 7.16
N ARG A 145 -22.10 -30.65 6.47
CA ARG A 145 -20.79 -30.61 5.84
C ARG A 145 -19.81 -30.17 6.94
N GLY A 146 -18.83 -31.00 7.25
CA GLY A 146 -17.92 -30.80 8.39
C GLY A 146 -17.32 -29.39 8.41
N LYS A 147 -17.44 -28.70 9.55
CA LYS A 147 -16.77 -27.42 9.78
C LYS A 147 -15.27 -27.64 9.73
N THR A 148 -14.61 -27.12 8.71
CA THR A 148 -13.15 -27.16 8.58
C THR A 148 -12.51 -26.24 9.63
N ALA A 149 -11.28 -26.55 10.06
CA ALA A 149 -10.54 -25.82 11.09
C ALA A 149 -10.42 -24.29 10.84
N THR A 150 -10.61 -23.84 9.60
CA THR A 150 -10.58 -22.43 9.20
C THR A 150 -11.83 -21.62 9.61
N ALA A 151 -12.85 -22.24 10.20
CA ALA A 151 -14.12 -21.57 10.50
C ALA A 151 -14.00 -20.40 11.51
N ASN A 152 -12.91 -20.34 12.28
CA ASN A 152 -12.70 -19.31 13.30
C ASN A 152 -11.53 -18.36 12.97
N MET A 153 -10.92 -18.50 11.79
CA MET A 153 -9.80 -17.63 11.42
C MET A 153 -10.32 -16.31 10.86
N PRO A 154 -9.70 -15.17 11.22
CA PRO A 154 -10.04 -13.90 10.60
C PRO A 154 -9.75 -13.92 9.11
N THR A 155 -10.58 -13.21 8.35
CA THR A 155 -10.51 -13.10 6.90
C THR A 155 -10.12 -11.69 6.46
N CYS A 156 -9.62 -11.57 5.24
CA CYS A 156 -9.37 -10.27 4.63
C CYS A 156 -10.63 -9.39 4.56
N GLU A 157 -11.81 -10.02 4.45
CA GLU A 157 -13.09 -9.32 4.48
C GLU A 157 -13.39 -8.75 5.88
N ASP A 158 -13.07 -9.45 6.97
CA ASP A 158 -13.22 -8.93 8.35
C ASP A 158 -12.32 -7.71 8.59
N VAL A 159 -11.08 -7.76 8.08
CA VAL A 159 -10.14 -6.63 8.16
C VAL A 159 -10.59 -5.43 7.33
N GLN A 160 -11.19 -5.68 6.16
CA GLN A 160 -11.76 -4.62 5.35
C GLN A 160 -12.86 -3.88 6.13
N GLU A 161 -13.79 -4.62 6.74
CA GLU A 161 -14.89 -4.05 7.54
C GLU A 161 -14.34 -3.21 8.70
N ALA A 162 -13.36 -3.74 9.45
CA ALA A 162 -12.72 -3.02 10.55
C ALA A 162 -12.07 -1.70 10.10
N ILE A 163 -11.39 -1.70 8.94
CA ILE A 163 -10.77 -0.49 8.40
C ILE A 163 -11.81 0.54 7.96
N GLU A 164 -12.93 0.09 7.40
CA GLU A 164 -14.04 0.99 7.04
C GLU A 164 -14.70 1.61 8.29
N GLU A 165 -14.84 0.84 9.38
CA GLU A 165 -15.34 1.33 10.67
C GLU A 165 -14.38 2.35 11.30
N ASP A 166 -13.09 2.00 11.42
CA ASP A 166 -12.04 2.89 11.89
C ASP A 166 -11.96 4.17 11.04
N ALA A 167 -12.08 4.06 9.71
CA ALA A 167 -12.08 5.22 8.81
C ALA A 167 -13.27 6.15 9.11
N LYS A 168 -14.47 5.61 9.29
CA LYS A 168 -15.67 6.39 9.63
C LYS A 168 -15.49 7.10 10.96
N GLU A 169 -14.96 6.42 11.97
CA GLU A 169 -14.67 7.02 13.26
C GLU A 169 -13.62 8.13 13.15
N LEU A 170 -12.53 7.89 12.40
CA LEU A 170 -11.47 8.87 12.22
C LEU A 170 -11.97 10.12 11.49
N MET A 171 -12.79 9.96 10.45
CA MET A 171 -13.38 11.08 9.71
C MET A 171 -14.43 11.85 10.53
N ALA A 172 -15.17 11.17 11.41
CA ALA A 172 -16.12 11.82 12.31
C ALA A 172 -15.41 12.70 13.36
N ARG A 173 -14.24 12.24 13.83
CA ARG A 173 -13.42 12.92 14.84
C ARG A 173 -12.52 14.01 14.26
N LEU A 174 -11.99 13.81 13.05
CA LEU A 174 -11.09 14.74 12.37
C LEU A 174 -11.81 15.35 11.17
N PRO A 175 -12.79 16.25 11.39
CA PRO A 175 -13.44 16.92 10.28
C PRO A 175 -12.39 17.65 9.45
N VAL A 176 -12.56 17.57 8.13
CA VAL A 176 -11.70 18.31 7.21
C VAL A 176 -12.15 19.74 7.27
N SER A 177 -11.28 20.62 7.73
CA SER A 177 -11.53 22.04 7.61
C SER A 177 -11.71 22.35 6.13
N SER A 178 -12.89 22.85 5.74
CA SER A 178 -13.20 23.32 4.40
C SER A 178 -12.44 24.62 4.10
N LEU A 179 -11.13 24.67 4.39
CA LEU A 179 -10.28 25.77 3.99
C LEU A 179 -10.23 25.77 2.47
N ALA A 180 -10.88 26.81 1.92
CA ALA A 180 -11.05 27.13 0.52
C ALA A 180 -9.84 26.66 -0.29
N THR A 181 -10.08 25.86 -1.33
CA THR A 181 -9.13 25.37 -2.33
C THR A 181 -7.97 26.36 -2.47
N GLN A 182 -6.90 26.14 -1.69
CA GLN A 182 -5.69 26.92 -1.84
C GLN A 182 -5.09 26.32 -3.09
N THR A 183 -5.40 26.94 -4.24
CA THR A 183 -4.90 26.58 -5.55
C THR A 183 -3.41 26.39 -5.40
N GLN A 184 -2.97 25.13 -5.33
CA GLN A 184 -1.56 24.79 -5.32
C GLN A 184 -1.03 25.48 -6.59
N PRO A 185 -0.11 26.47 -6.48
CA PRO A 185 0.35 27.18 -7.66
C PRO A 185 0.86 26.11 -8.60
N GLN A 186 0.14 25.92 -9.72
CA GLN A 186 0.62 25.05 -10.77
C GLN A 186 2.04 25.52 -11.07
N PRO A 187 3.03 24.61 -11.13
CA PRO A 187 4.35 25.00 -11.60
C PRO A 187 4.11 25.67 -12.95
N GLN A 188 4.33 26.99 -13.02
CA GLN A 188 4.13 27.73 -14.26
C GLN A 188 4.97 27.02 -15.31
N PRO A 189 4.40 26.72 -16.49
CA PRO A 189 5.20 26.20 -17.59
C PRO A 189 6.35 27.18 -17.77
N GLN A 190 7.58 26.71 -17.54
CA GLN A 190 8.76 27.51 -17.79
C GLN A 190 8.73 27.80 -19.28
N GLU A 191 8.36 29.02 -19.65
CA GLU A 191 8.53 29.56 -21.00
C GLU A 191 10.02 29.44 -21.32
N GLY A 192 10.36 28.40 -22.07
CA GLY A 192 11.67 28.23 -22.65
C GLY A 192 11.90 29.40 -23.58
N LYS A 193 12.80 30.31 -23.18
CA LYS A 193 13.40 31.27 -24.07
C LYS A 193 14.08 30.53 -25.20
N ASP A 194 13.68 30.88 -26.41
CA ASP A 194 14.32 30.51 -27.66
C ASP A 194 15.84 30.73 -27.58
N ALA A 195 16.58 29.63 -27.74
CA ALA A 195 17.95 29.68 -28.19
C ALA A 195 17.97 28.98 -29.55
N GLU A 196 17.81 29.78 -30.60
CA GLU A 196 18.21 29.44 -31.96
C GLU A 196 19.64 28.89 -31.92
N GLN A 197 19.78 27.59 -32.13
CA GLN A 197 21.04 27.00 -32.58
C GLN A 197 20.80 26.40 -33.96
N GLU A 198 21.21 27.20 -34.94
CA GLU A 198 21.48 26.86 -36.33
C GLU A 198 22.25 25.52 -36.38
N PHE A 199 21.62 24.46 -36.90
CA PHE A 199 22.33 23.25 -37.29
C PHE A 199 22.11 22.98 -38.77
N GLN A 200 23.22 23.06 -39.49
CA GLN A 200 23.33 22.91 -40.92
C GLN A 200 22.95 21.50 -41.37
N SER A 201 22.39 21.48 -42.57
CA SER A 201 21.91 20.35 -43.35
C SER A 201 22.95 19.24 -43.55
N THR A 202 22.48 17.99 -43.68
CA THR A 202 22.87 17.03 -44.74
C THR A 202 21.97 15.79 -44.73
N PRO A 203 21.89 15.02 -45.84
CA PRO A 203 20.64 14.40 -46.28
C PRO A 203 20.61 12.86 -46.25
N SER A 204 19.37 12.34 -46.37
CA SER A 204 18.97 11.17 -47.19
C SER A 204 19.54 9.78 -46.86
N SER A 205 18.68 8.88 -46.34
CA SER A 205 18.07 7.78 -47.13
C SER A 205 17.50 6.65 -46.25
N SER A 206 16.44 6.03 -46.80
CA SER A 206 15.78 4.75 -46.49
C SER A 206 15.10 4.62 -45.12
N GLU A 207 13.77 4.78 -45.04
CA GLU A 207 12.75 3.74 -45.30
C GLU A 207 12.95 2.47 -44.46
N LEU A 208 12.22 2.39 -43.35
CA LEU A 208 11.49 1.20 -42.91
C LEU A 208 10.35 1.69 -41.99
N ALA A 209 9.12 1.49 -42.43
CA ALA A 209 7.91 1.82 -41.69
C ALA A 209 7.73 0.82 -40.54
N ASP A 210 7.70 1.33 -39.31
CA ASP A 210 7.29 0.58 -38.11
C ASP A 210 5.80 0.86 -37.83
N PRO A 211 4.97 -0.16 -37.53
CA PRO A 211 3.55 0.03 -37.31
C PRO A 211 3.30 0.74 -35.97
N GLN A 212 2.42 1.74 -36.05
CA GLN A 212 1.84 2.47 -34.93
C GLN A 212 1.35 1.50 -33.84
N SER A 213 2.03 1.46 -32.70
CA SER A 213 1.52 0.84 -31.49
C SER A 213 0.59 1.83 -30.79
N GLU A 214 -0.68 1.79 -31.16
CA GLU A 214 -1.79 2.42 -30.45
C GLU A 214 -2.12 1.58 -29.21
N ASP A 215 -1.45 1.79 -28.08
CA ASP A 215 -1.84 1.23 -26.77
C ASP A 215 -1.10 1.95 -25.62
N ASP A 216 -1.24 3.28 -25.54
CA ASP A 216 -0.90 4.05 -24.33
C ASP A 216 -2.19 4.54 -23.67
N ASP A 217 -2.93 3.60 -23.07
CA ASP A 217 -3.89 3.87 -21.99
C ASP A 217 -3.10 4.42 -20.79
N ASN A 218 -2.68 5.67 -20.88
CA ASN A 218 -2.26 6.45 -19.73
C ASN A 218 -3.53 6.66 -18.89
N PRO A 219 -3.66 6.08 -17.68
CA PRO A 219 -4.81 6.35 -16.82
C PRO A 219 -4.67 7.79 -16.35
N ALA A 220 -5.19 8.70 -17.18
CA ALA A 220 -5.37 10.08 -16.88
C ALA A 220 -6.00 10.17 -15.50
N GLN A 221 -5.32 10.91 -14.63
CA GLN A 221 -5.81 11.31 -13.32
C GLN A 221 -7.21 11.90 -13.54
N SER A 222 -8.24 11.12 -13.23
CA SER A 222 -9.63 11.57 -13.33
C SER A 222 -9.79 12.71 -12.33
N GLY A 223 -9.76 13.94 -12.85
CA GLY A 223 -9.97 15.15 -12.07
C GLY A 223 -11.33 15.06 -11.35
N PRO A 224 -11.40 15.25 -10.03
CA PRO A 224 -12.63 15.11 -9.29
C PRO A 224 -13.54 16.32 -9.58
N THR A 225 -14.54 16.16 -10.43
CA THR A 225 -15.53 17.21 -10.78
C THR A 225 -16.78 17.21 -9.88
N GLY A 226 -16.76 16.47 -8.76
CA GLY A 226 -17.90 16.41 -7.82
C GLY A 226 -17.88 17.52 -6.76
N LYS A 227 -18.94 18.35 -6.72
CA LYS A 227 -19.19 19.44 -5.76
C LYS A 227 -19.44 19.00 -4.29
N GLY A 228 -19.07 17.79 -3.90
CA GLY A 228 -19.00 17.35 -2.51
C GLY A 228 -17.58 16.86 -2.26
N GLY A 229 -16.76 17.66 -1.59
CA GLY A 229 -15.37 17.31 -1.30
C GLY A 229 -15.32 16.11 -0.36
N ALA A 230 -15.27 14.90 -0.90
CA ALA A 230 -15.06 13.69 -0.11
C ALA A 230 -13.79 13.85 0.73
N HIS A 231 -13.85 13.40 1.99
CA HIS A 231 -12.73 13.44 2.91
C HIS A 231 -11.48 12.81 2.26
N PRO A 232 -10.27 13.40 2.39
CA PRO A 232 -9.05 12.86 1.77
C PRO A 232 -8.80 11.39 2.07
N LEU A 233 -9.07 10.95 3.31
CA LEU A 233 -9.03 9.54 3.70
C LEU A 233 -9.98 8.66 2.86
N GLN A 234 -11.26 9.03 2.75
CA GLN A 234 -12.24 8.29 1.95
C GLN A 234 -11.78 8.18 0.49
N ARG A 235 -11.33 9.31 -0.10
CA ARG A 235 -10.80 9.33 -1.47
C ARG A 235 -9.59 8.39 -1.61
N ALA A 236 -8.71 8.35 -0.62
CA ALA A 236 -7.54 7.49 -0.66
C ALA A 236 -7.91 5.99 -0.54
N LEU A 237 -8.91 5.64 0.28
CA LEU A 237 -9.45 4.28 0.40
C LEU A 237 -10.17 3.81 -0.87
N ASP A 238 -10.94 4.69 -1.51
CA ASP A 238 -11.66 4.42 -2.76
C ASP A 238 -10.75 4.40 -4.00
N SER A 239 -9.54 4.96 -3.89
CA SER A 239 -8.61 5.01 -5.01
C SER A 239 -8.13 3.62 -5.42
N ASN A 240 -7.91 3.44 -6.74
CA ASN A 240 -7.40 2.19 -7.31
C ASN A 240 -6.14 1.70 -6.57
N PRO A 241 -6.07 0.41 -6.17
CA PRO A 241 -6.93 -0.70 -6.60
C PRO A 241 -8.20 -0.93 -5.76
N GLY A 242 -8.59 0.02 -4.90
CA GLY A 242 -9.69 -0.12 -3.94
C GLY A 242 -9.27 -0.85 -2.66
N LEU A 243 -9.94 -0.57 -1.54
CA LEU A 243 -9.58 -1.08 -0.22
C LEU A 243 -9.45 -2.61 -0.17
N ARG A 244 -10.43 -3.35 -0.70
CA ARG A 244 -10.42 -4.82 -0.71
C ARG A 244 -9.15 -5.40 -1.32
N GLU A 245 -8.71 -4.88 -2.46
CA GLU A 245 -7.48 -5.35 -3.10
C GLU A 245 -6.23 -4.84 -2.36
N ARG A 246 -6.27 -3.67 -1.70
CA ARG A 246 -5.18 -3.22 -0.82
C ARG A 246 -4.99 -4.17 0.36
N VAL A 247 -6.06 -4.58 1.04
CA VAL A 247 -6.03 -5.58 2.13
C VAL A 247 -5.42 -6.89 1.64
N ARG A 248 -5.88 -7.38 0.48
CA ARG A 248 -5.30 -8.59 -0.12
C ARG A 248 -3.82 -8.41 -0.46
N ARG A 249 -3.40 -7.29 -1.06
CA ARG A 249 -1.99 -7.02 -1.36
C ARG A 249 -1.13 -7.03 -0.10
N ALA A 250 -1.58 -6.38 0.96
CA ALA A 250 -0.91 -6.37 2.25
C ALA A 250 -0.77 -7.78 2.83
N ALA A 251 -1.85 -8.56 2.88
CA ALA A 251 -1.81 -9.95 3.37
C ALA A 251 -0.80 -10.80 2.59
N ARG A 252 -0.73 -10.64 1.25
CA ARG A 252 0.29 -11.34 0.43
C ARG A 252 1.71 -10.90 0.74
N ARG A 253 1.95 -9.60 0.97
CA ARG A 253 3.28 -9.10 1.34
C ARG A 253 3.74 -9.70 2.66
N LEU A 254 2.89 -9.64 3.68
CA LEU A 254 3.17 -10.16 5.01
C LEU A 254 3.42 -11.68 5.04
N ALA A 255 2.85 -12.42 4.08
CA ALA A 255 3.03 -13.87 3.99
C ALA A 255 4.22 -14.30 3.12
N MET A 256 4.52 -13.56 2.04
CA MET A 256 5.45 -14.01 0.99
C MET A 256 6.77 -13.23 0.96
N LEU A 257 6.83 -12.05 1.56
CA LEU A 257 7.99 -11.17 1.52
C LEU A 257 8.69 -11.12 2.88
N GLN A 258 9.98 -10.82 2.83
CA GLN A 258 10.77 -10.55 4.02
C GLN A 258 10.31 -9.27 4.73
N PRO A 259 10.50 -9.16 6.06
CA PRO A 259 10.05 -8.01 6.84
C PRO A 259 10.52 -6.65 6.33
N GLU A 260 11.70 -6.56 5.69
CA GLU A 260 12.23 -5.30 5.15
C GLU A 260 11.44 -4.76 3.96
N HIS A 261 10.49 -5.53 3.45
CA HIS A 261 9.62 -5.16 2.33
C HIS A 261 8.17 -4.88 2.78
N TRP A 262 7.89 -4.93 4.08
CA TRP A 262 6.58 -4.57 4.63
C TRP A 262 6.44 -3.05 4.72
N ALA A 263 5.22 -2.56 4.53
CA ALA A 263 4.91 -1.14 4.72
C ALA A 263 5.10 -0.72 6.19
N LEU A 264 4.77 -1.61 7.13
CA LEU A 264 5.03 -1.40 8.56
C LEU A 264 6.49 -1.10 8.85
N THR A 265 7.42 -1.89 8.32
CA THR A 265 8.86 -1.70 8.53
C THR A 265 9.35 -0.39 7.93
N ALA A 266 8.88 -0.02 6.74
CA ALA A 266 9.21 1.26 6.14
C ALA A 266 8.70 2.44 6.98
N TRP A 267 7.51 2.28 7.57
CA TRP A 267 6.90 3.28 8.43
C TRP A 267 7.65 3.42 9.77
N THR A 268 8.00 2.32 10.44
CA THR A 268 8.77 2.35 11.70
C THR A 268 10.18 2.88 11.50
N GLN A 269 10.84 2.55 10.39
CA GLN A 269 12.16 3.13 10.08
C GLN A 269 12.09 4.66 9.93
N ALA A 270 11.05 5.16 9.25
CA ALA A 270 10.85 6.60 9.13
C ALA A 270 10.56 7.26 10.49
N GLU A 271 9.90 6.57 11.42
CA GLU A 271 9.77 7.05 12.80
C GLU A 271 11.08 7.01 13.57
N ALA A 272 11.85 5.92 13.46
CA ALA A 272 13.13 5.78 14.12
C ALA A 272 14.12 6.86 13.65
N ASP A 273 14.12 7.21 12.37
CA ASP A 273 14.96 8.29 11.82
C ASP A 273 14.54 9.67 12.32
N GLU A 274 13.25 9.92 12.53
CA GLU A 274 12.74 11.13 13.18
C GLU A 274 13.08 11.14 14.69
N ALA A 275 12.92 10.00 15.36
CA ALA A 275 13.12 9.82 16.80
C ALA A 275 14.60 9.72 17.22
N ARG A 276 15.54 9.46 16.30
CA ARG A 276 16.98 9.59 16.56
C ARG A 276 17.37 11.01 17.00
N GLN A 277 16.48 11.98 16.83
CA GLN A 277 16.61 13.34 17.36
C GLN A 277 16.07 13.49 18.81
N GLY A 278 15.54 12.42 19.42
CA GLY A 278 14.92 12.38 20.75
C GLY A 278 15.41 11.22 21.65
N PRO A 279 14.88 11.10 22.89
CA PRO A 279 15.35 10.13 23.88
C PRO A 279 14.99 8.68 23.54
N LYS A 280 15.96 7.76 23.70
CA LYS A 280 15.86 6.33 23.40
C LYS A 280 14.98 5.58 24.41
N GLY A 281 13.84 5.09 23.95
CA GLY A 281 13.01 4.11 24.66
C GLY A 281 12.10 3.39 23.68
N GLU A 282 12.66 2.46 22.90
CA GLU A 282 11.92 1.78 21.84
C GLU A 282 11.29 0.49 22.39
N LYS A 283 9.96 0.43 22.40
CA LYS A 283 9.24 -0.82 22.66
C LYS A 283 9.30 -1.64 21.38
N GLN A 284 9.91 -2.82 21.49
CA GLN A 284 9.88 -3.79 20.42
C GLN A 284 8.42 -4.10 20.06
N SER A 285 8.08 -4.01 18.78
CA SER A 285 6.69 -4.13 18.36
C SER A 285 6.23 -5.59 18.42
N GLU A 286 4.97 -5.83 18.83
CA GLU A 286 4.43 -7.19 19.07
C GLU A 286 4.50 -8.13 17.85
N TRP A 287 4.57 -7.55 16.64
CA TRP A 287 4.66 -8.31 15.39
C TRP A 287 6.11 -8.66 14.99
N GLU A 288 7.13 -8.07 15.63
CA GLU A 288 8.52 -8.43 15.36
C GLU A 288 8.76 -9.90 15.72
N GLY A 289 9.13 -10.68 14.71
CA GLY A 289 9.29 -12.14 14.85
C GLY A 289 8.04 -12.95 14.53
N SER A 290 6.99 -12.34 13.96
CA SER A 290 5.84 -13.06 13.41
C SER A 290 5.68 -12.79 11.91
N ARG A 291 5.21 -13.77 11.14
CA ARG A 291 4.73 -13.62 9.76
C ARG A 291 3.29 -14.07 9.64
N LEU A 292 2.61 -13.74 8.54
CA LEU A 292 1.27 -14.27 8.27
C LEU A 292 1.33 -15.57 7.45
N GLU A 293 0.50 -16.54 7.82
CA GLU A 293 0.12 -17.64 6.94
C GLU A 293 -1.27 -17.39 6.36
N LEU A 294 -1.45 -17.70 5.09
CA LEU A 294 -2.72 -17.48 4.40
C LEU A 294 -3.41 -18.81 4.10
N TRP A 295 -4.73 -18.80 4.20
CA TRP A 295 -5.58 -19.98 4.04
C TRP A 295 -6.74 -19.67 3.09
N ASN A 296 -7.10 -20.63 2.24
CA ASN A 296 -8.24 -20.54 1.36
C ASN A 296 -8.98 -21.89 1.32
N GLY A 297 -10.27 -21.89 1.66
CA GLY A 297 -11.10 -23.10 1.62
C GLY A 297 -10.59 -24.25 2.48
N GLY A 298 -9.97 -23.97 3.64
CA GLY A 298 -9.39 -25.01 4.50
C GLY A 298 -7.96 -25.42 4.16
N ARG A 299 -7.39 -24.90 3.07
CA ARG A 299 -6.02 -25.23 2.62
C ARG A 299 -5.08 -24.06 2.87
N ARG A 300 -3.92 -24.35 3.46
CA ARG A 300 -2.80 -23.42 3.58
C ARG A 300 -2.24 -23.10 2.19
N MET A 301 -1.98 -21.82 1.93
CA MET A 301 -1.36 -21.36 0.69
C MET A 301 0.15 -21.23 0.91
N GLU A 302 0.93 -22.09 0.25
CA GLU A 302 2.37 -22.21 0.48
C GLU A 302 3.21 -21.52 -0.60
N SER A 303 2.66 -21.41 -1.81
CA SER A 303 3.36 -20.82 -2.95
C SER A 303 2.83 -19.43 -3.31
N VAL A 304 3.69 -18.63 -3.95
CA VAL A 304 3.30 -17.34 -4.54
C VAL A 304 2.17 -17.52 -5.56
N GLN A 305 2.17 -18.64 -6.29
CA GLN A 305 1.11 -19.07 -7.20
C GLN A 305 -0.24 -19.21 -6.49
N ASP A 306 -0.31 -20.01 -5.42
CA ASP A 306 -1.54 -20.26 -4.66
C ASP A 306 -2.17 -18.94 -4.21
N VAL A 307 -1.32 -18.07 -3.67
CA VAL A 307 -1.70 -16.78 -3.12
C VAL A 307 -2.11 -15.77 -4.20
N SER A 308 -1.52 -15.84 -5.39
CA SER A 308 -1.81 -14.93 -6.52
C SER A 308 -3.16 -15.20 -7.16
N PHE A 309 -3.59 -16.46 -7.17
CA PHE A 309 -4.80 -16.90 -7.88
C PHE A 309 -5.95 -17.31 -6.94
N ALA A 310 -5.77 -17.11 -5.63
CA ALA A 310 -6.79 -17.39 -4.63
C ALA A 310 -8.11 -16.65 -4.93
N LYS A 311 -9.18 -17.42 -5.07
CA LYS A 311 -10.56 -16.93 -5.27
C LYS A 311 -11.35 -17.08 -3.98
N GLY A 312 -12.33 -16.20 -3.76
CA GLY A 312 -13.15 -16.22 -2.54
C GLY A 312 -12.40 -15.72 -1.30
N PRO A 313 -12.95 -15.93 -0.10
CA PRO A 313 -12.40 -15.45 1.16
C PRO A 313 -10.99 -15.98 1.43
N ILE A 314 -10.12 -15.13 1.97
CA ILE A 314 -8.76 -15.49 2.37
C ILE A 314 -8.68 -15.30 3.88
N ALA A 315 -8.50 -16.41 4.60
CA ALA A 315 -8.24 -16.40 6.02
C ALA A 315 -6.74 -16.27 6.30
N PHE A 316 -6.38 -15.82 7.50
CA PHE A 316 -4.97 -15.71 7.89
C PHE A 316 -4.76 -15.97 9.38
N CYS A 317 -3.53 -16.33 9.75
CA CYS A 317 -3.07 -16.40 11.14
C CYS A 317 -1.62 -15.93 11.23
N ALA A 318 -1.22 -15.45 12.42
CA ALA A 318 0.16 -15.13 12.71
C ALA A 318 0.89 -16.41 13.13
N VAL A 319 2.11 -16.58 12.64
CA VAL A 319 3.02 -17.65 13.07
C VAL A 319 4.39 -17.05 13.36
N PRO A 320 5.19 -17.66 14.26
CA PRO A 320 6.56 -17.23 14.48
C PRO A 320 7.38 -17.25 13.18
N LEU A 321 8.29 -16.29 13.05
CA LEU A 321 9.32 -16.27 12.01
C LEU A 321 10.42 -17.26 12.42
N GLU A 322 10.71 -18.23 11.55
CA GLU A 322 11.77 -19.23 11.75
C GLU A 322 13.17 -18.67 11.50
#